data_AF-A0A843U7R7-F1
#
_entry.id   AF-A0A843U7R7-F1
#
_cell.length_a   1.000
_cell.length_b   1.000
_cell.length_c   1.000
_cell.angle_alpha   90.00
_cell.angle_beta   90.00
_cell.angle_gamma   90.00
#
_symmetry.space_group_name_H-M   'P 1'
#
loop_
_entity.id
_entity.type
_entity.pdbx_description
1 polymer ?
#
loop_
_entity_poly.entity_id
_entity_poly.type
_entity_poly.pdbx_seq_one_letter_code
_entity_poly.pdbx_strand_id
1 'polypeptide(L)'
;MSCHASLLSPSAPPSPVLISSGRLAQMVRKWQRAVAEKKRIDAALVLDSEVRGAAAPAGKGHFVVYSGDGQHFEVPLSYLESDIFTELLRMSEEVFD
;
A
#
# COMPACT_ATOMS: atom_id res chain seq x y z
N MET A 1 23.02 -51.57 15.89
CA MET A 1 22.42 -50.26 16.22
C MET A 1 22.32 -49.49 14.91
N SER A 2 21.17 -49.54 14.24
CA SER A 2 20.98 -48.92 12.92
C SER A 2 20.21 -47.62 13.14
N CYS A 3 20.88 -46.50 12.93
CA CYS A 3 20.29 -45.17 13.06
C CYS A 3 19.59 -44.84 11.74
N HIS A 4 18.26 -44.92 11.71
CA HIS A 4 17.47 -44.44 10.58
C HIS A 4 17.50 -42.91 10.58
N ALA A 5 18.32 -42.33 9.69
CA ALA A 5 18.25 -40.91 9.37
C ALA A 5 17.09 -40.71 8.40
N SER A 6 15.91 -40.36 8.93
CA SER A 6 14.79 -39.90 8.11
C SER A 6 15.16 -38.55 7.51
N LEU A 7 15.41 -38.52 6.21
CA LEU A 7 15.55 -37.30 5.44
C LEU A 7 14.18 -36.59 5.43
N LEU A 8 14.02 -35.52 6.21
CA LEU A 8 12.94 -34.57 5.97
C LEU A 8 13.21 -33.91 4.61
N SER A 9 12.38 -34.17 3.62
CA SER A 9 12.39 -33.38 2.39
C SER A 9 12.07 -31.92 2.74
N PRO A 10 12.75 -30.93 2.12
CA PRO A 10 12.37 -29.53 2.29
C PRO A 10 10.94 -29.33 1.77
N SER A 11 10.07 -28.75 2.60
CA SER A 11 8.74 -28.32 2.17
C SER A 11 8.91 -27.31 1.03
N ALA A 12 8.18 -27.51 -0.06
CA ALA A 12 8.19 -26.60 -1.20
C ALA A 12 7.95 -25.14 -0.74
N PRO A 13 8.67 -24.15 -1.28
CA PRO A 13 8.46 -22.76 -0.93
C PRO A 13 7.01 -22.35 -1.27
N PRO A 14 6.37 -21.52 -0.42
CA PRO A 14 5.05 -20.98 -0.74
C PRO A 14 5.10 -20.27 -2.09
N SER A 15 4.12 -20.54 -2.94
CA SER A 15 4.00 -19.85 -4.23
C SER A 15 3.81 -18.35 -3.99
N PRO A 16 4.58 -17.46 -4.65
CA PRO A 16 4.40 -16.02 -4.47
C PRO A 16 2.98 -15.64 -4.89
N VAL A 17 2.20 -15.15 -3.91
CA VAL A 17 0.86 -14.64 -4.18
C VAL A 17 1.05 -13.30 -4.88
N LEU A 18 0.83 -13.25 -6.19
CA LEU A 18 0.90 -12.03 -7.00
C LEU A 18 -0.50 -11.41 -7.14
N ILE A 19 -0.64 -10.12 -6.81
CA ILE A 19 -1.86 -9.38 -7.15
C ILE A 19 -1.92 -9.33 -8.67
N SER A 20 -3.00 -9.86 -9.23
CA SER A 20 -3.25 -9.70 -10.66
C SER A 20 -3.50 -8.22 -10.99
N SER A 21 -3.02 -7.78 -12.16
CA SER A 21 -3.26 -6.42 -12.66
C SER A 21 -4.74 -6.03 -12.64
N GLY A 22 -5.64 -6.99 -12.91
CA GLY A 22 -7.09 -6.80 -12.83
C GLY A 22 -7.60 -6.49 -11.40
N ARG A 23 -7.07 -7.17 -10.39
CA ARG A 23 -7.42 -6.93 -8.98
C ARG A 23 -6.87 -5.58 -8.52
N LEU A 24 -5.62 -5.24 -8.86
CA LEU A 24 -5.05 -3.92 -8.59
C LEU A 24 -5.89 -2.80 -9.21
N ALA A 25 -6.25 -2.92 -10.50
CA ALA A 25 -7.08 -1.95 -11.20
C ALA A 25 -8.48 -1.80 -10.58
N GLN A 26 -9.03 -2.87 -10.00
CA GLN A 26 -10.29 -2.79 -9.26
C GLN A 26 -10.14 -2.01 -7.96
N MET A 27 -9.07 -2.26 -7.21
CA MET A 27 -8.78 -1.56 -5.94
C MET A 27 -8.51 -0.07 -6.19
N VAL A 28 -7.71 0.27 -7.21
CA VAL A 28 -7.48 1.66 -7.63
C VAL A 28 -8.79 2.35 -8.00
N ARG A 29 -9.68 1.70 -8.75
CA ARG A 29 -11.00 2.27 -9.09
C ARG A 29 -11.87 2.52 -7.86
N LYS A 30 -11.84 1.64 -6.85
CA LYS A 30 -12.54 1.85 -5.57
C LYS A 30 -11.97 3.05 -4.82
N TRP A 31 -10.65 3.14 -4.72
CA TRP A 31 -9.97 4.27 -4.09
C TRP A 31 -10.27 5.60 -4.80
N GLN A 32 -10.23 5.63 -6.13
CA GLN A 32 -10.58 6.81 -6.92
C GLN A 32 -12.00 7.30 -6.64
N ARG A 33 -12.97 6.38 -6.49
CA ARG A 33 -14.36 6.73 -6.14
C ARG A 33 -14.46 7.31 -4.73
N ALA A 34 -13.80 6.70 -3.75
CA ALA A 34 -13.78 7.18 -2.37
C ALA A 34 -13.15 8.59 -2.25
N VAL A 35 -12.07 8.85 -3.00
CA VAL A 35 -11.44 10.19 -3.06
C VAL A 35 -12.32 11.20 -3.80
N ALA A 36 -12.98 10.80 -4.90
CA ALA A 36 -13.89 11.67 -5.63
C ALA A 36 -15.11 12.07 -4.78
N GLU A 37 -15.66 11.13 -3.99
CA GLU A 37 -16.76 11.39 -3.06
C GLU A 37 -16.34 12.33 -1.92
N LYS A 38 -15.16 12.10 -1.33
CA LYS A 38 -14.57 13.01 -0.34
C LYS A 38 -14.34 14.42 -0.90
N LYS A 39 -13.84 14.52 -2.15
CA LYS A 39 -13.68 15.80 -2.84
C LYS A 39 -14.99 16.55 -3.08
N ARG A 40 -16.14 15.87 -3.21
CA ARG A 40 -17.46 16.56 -3.34
C ARG A 40 -17.88 17.21 -2.03
N ILE A 41 -17.55 16.61 -0.90
CA ILE A 41 -17.82 17.17 0.43
C ILE A 41 -16.87 18.34 0.70
N ASP A 42 -15.57 18.17 0.41
CA ASP A 42 -14.58 19.24 0.56
C ASP A 42 -14.86 20.39 -0.42
N ALA A 43 -15.25 20.14 -1.67
CA ALA A 43 -15.60 21.19 -2.64
C ALA A 43 -16.83 22.01 -2.22
N ALA A 44 -17.78 21.41 -1.49
CA ALA A 44 -18.91 22.14 -0.91
C ALA A 44 -18.49 23.05 0.27
N LEU A 45 -17.38 22.74 0.96
CA LEU A 45 -16.78 23.58 2.01
C LEU A 45 -15.75 24.59 1.46
N VAL A 46 -15.14 24.31 0.30
CA VAL A 46 -14.02 25.08 -0.31
C VAL A 46 -14.48 26.33 -1.07
N LEU A 47 -15.78 26.55 -1.31
CA LEU A 47 -16.25 27.85 -1.81
C LEU A 47 -15.93 29.03 -0.87
N ASP A 48 -15.46 28.78 0.36
CA ASP A 48 -15.18 29.82 1.37
C ASP A 48 -13.68 30.14 1.58
N SER A 49 -12.73 29.33 1.12
CA SER A 49 -11.31 29.59 1.42
C SER A 49 -10.40 29.26 0.24
N GLU A 50 -10.20 30.27 -0.60
CA GLU A 50 -9.20 30.28 -1.65
C GLU A 50 -7.77 30.21 -1.09
N VAL A 51 -6.91 29.54 -1.86
CA VAL A 51 -5.44 29.61 -1.81
C VAL A 51 -4.77 28.98 -0.59
N ARG A 52 -4.19 27.79 -0.83
CA ARG A 52 -2.77 27.43 -0.61
C ARG A 52 -2.68 25.97 -0.18
N GLY A 53 -2.10 25.14 -1.07
CA GLY A 53 -1.64 23.77 -0.82
C GLY A 53 -2.54 22.97 0.11
N ALA A 54 -3.52 22.25 -0.46
CA ALA A 54 -4.40 21.35 0.29
C ALA A 54 -3.56 20.51 1.26
N ALA A 55 -3.53 20.94 2.51
CA ALA A 55 -2.85 20.25 3.58
C ALA A 55 -3.49 18.87 3.62
N ALA A 56 -2.72 17.84 3.27
CA ALA A 56 -3.08 16.48 3.59
C ALA A 56 -3.49 16.47 5.06
N PRO A 57 -4.60 15.79 5.43
CA PRO A 57 -5.25 15.97 6.71
C PRO A 57 -4.22 15.90 7.84
N ALA A 58 -4.02 17.06 8.49
CA ALA A 58 -3.09 17.21 9.59
C ALA A 58 -3.48 16.23 10.70
N GLY A 59 -2.68 15.18 10.90
CA GLY A 59 -2.93 14.21 11.97
C GLY A 59 -2.10 12.93 11.95
N LYS A 60 -1.60 12.50 10.78
CA LYS A 60 -0.66 11.37 10.66
C LYS A 60 0.57 11.85 9.90
N GLY A 61 1.77 11.58 10.40
CA GLY A 61 3.04 11.98 9.77
C GLY A 61 3.23 11.40 8.36
N HIS A 62 4.43 11.56 7.80
CA HIS A 62 4.78 11.05 6.48
C HIS A 62 5.98 10.10 6.57
N PHE A 63 6.10 9.19 5.60
CA PHE A 63 7.31 8.40 5.38
C PHE A 63 7.95 8.77 4.05
N VAL A 64 9.27 8.56 3.94
CA VAL A 64 10.05 8.90 2.75
C VAL A 64 10.47 7.60 2.06
N VAL A 65 10.10 7.45 0.79
CA VAL A 65 10.53 6.34 -0.06
C VAL A 65 11.72 6.80 -0.88
N TYR A 66 12.84 6.07 -0.78
CA TYR A 66 14.04 6.33 -1.57
C TYR A 66 14.06 5.40 -2.78
N SER A 67 14.11 5.97 -3.99
CA SER A 67 14.33 5.21 -5.23
C SER A 67 15.82 5.06 -5.52
N GLY A 68 16.19 4.00 -6.23
CA GLY A 68 17.56 3.79 -6.74
C GLY A 68 18.04 4.93 -7.66
N ASP A 69 17.10 5.68 -8.25
CA ASP A 69 17.37 6.86 -9.06
C ASP A 69 17.70 8.13 -8.25
N GLY A 70 17.83 8.02 -6.93
CA GLY A 70 18.11 9.14 -6.02
C GLY A 70 16.90 10.08 -5.79
N GLN A 71 15.75 9.75 -6.38
CA GLN A 71 14.49 10.43 -6.12
C GLN A 71 13.92 9.99 -4.76
N HIS A 72 13.28 10.92 -4.04
CA HIS A 72 12.50 10.60 -2.86
C HIS A 72 11.03 10.98 -3.03
N PHE A 73 10.14 10.19 -2.45
CA PHE A 73 8.71 10.44 -2.44
C PHE A 73 8.22 10.50 -1.00
N GLU A 74 7.62 11.62 -0.60
CA GLU A 74 6.97 11.75 0.70
C GLU A 74 5.54 11.23 0.61
N VAL A 75 5.24 10.20 1.39
CA VAL A 75 3.95 9.50 1.37
C VAL A 75 3.29 9.64 2.75
N PRO A 76 2.04 10.15 2.84
CA PRO A 76 1.36 10.27 4.13
C PRO A 76 1.10 8.89 4.76
N LEU A 77 1.29 8.78 6.07
CA LEU A 77 1.05 7.52 6.81
C LEU A 77 -0.41 7.06 6.73
N SER A 78 -1.36 7.96 6.48
CA SER A 78 -2.76 7.61 6.24
C SER A 78 -2.97 6.69 5.04
N TYR A 79 -2.00 6.59 4.11
CA TYR A 79 -2.06 5.67 2.98
C TYR A 79 -1.77 4.23 3.40
N LEU A 80 -1.05 4.01 4.50
CA LEU A 80 -0.81 2.67 5.04
C LEU A 80 -2.11 2.00 5.50
N GLU A 81 -3.09 2.79 5.93
CA GLU A 81 -4.43 2.32 6.29
C GLU A 81 -5.29 1.97 5.06
N SER A 82 -4.80 2.20 3.84
CA SER A 82 -5.51 1.80 2.62
C SER A 82 -5.33 0.31 2.32
N ASP A 83 -6.42 -0.33 1.88
CA ASP A 83 -6.43 -1.75 1.47
C ASP A 83 -5.35 -2.07 0.42
N ILE A 84 -5.01 -1.10 -0.43
CA ILE A 84 -3.98 -1.24 -1.46
C ILE A 84 -2.61 -1.40 -0.83
N PHE A 85 -2.20 -0.48 0.04
CA PHE A 85 -0.89 -0.53 0.69
C PHE A 85 -0.79 -1.71 1.66
N THR A 86 -1.86 -1.99 2.42
CA THR A 86 -1.88 -3.13 3.34
C THR A 86 -1.64 -4.45 2.60
N GLU A 87 -2.32 -4.67 1.47
CA GLU A 87 -2.13 -5.89 0.69
C GLU A 87 -0.74 -5.97 0.06
N LEU A 88 -0.23 -4.86 -0.48
CA LEU A 88 1.12 -4.79 -1.05
C LEU A 88 2.19 -5.10 -0.01
N LEU A 89 2.07 -4.56 1.21
CA LEU A 89 3.02 -4.80 2.29
C LEU A 89 2.96 -6.24 2.78
N ARG A 90 1.76 -6.81 2.97
CA ARG A 90 1.58 -8.21 3.36
C ARG A 90 2.27 -9.18 2.39
N MET A 91 2.18 -8.91 1.08
CA MET A 91 2.86 -9.72 0.08
C MET A 91 4.37 -9.45 0.02
N SER A 92 4.81 -8.25 0.40
CA SER A 92 6.24 -7.94 0.43
C SER A 92 6.97 -8.73 1.52
N GLU A 93 6.32 -9.01 2.65
CA GLU A 93 6.86 -9.92 3.68
C GLU A 93 7.16 -11.29 3.06
N GLU A 94 6.21 -11.88 2.32
CA GLU A 94 6.40 -13.19 1.68
C GLU A 94 7.50 -13.25 0.59
N VAL A 95 7.88 -12.10 0.01
CA VAL A 95 8.89 -12.01 -1.06
C VAL A 95 10.28 -11.62 -0.53
N PHE A 96 10.33 -10.96 0.61
CA PHE A 96 11.57 -10.45 1.21
C PHE A 96 11.90 -11.06 2.59
N ASP A 97 11.14 -12.06 3.04
CA ASP A 97 11.50 -12.99 4.14
C ASP A 97 12.59 -14.00 3.74
#